data_AF-A0A935MTK9-F1
#
_entry.id   AF-A0A935MTK9-F1
#
_cell.length_a   1.000
_cell.length_b   1.000
_cell.length_c   1.000
_cell.angle_alpha   90.00
_cell.angle_beta   90.00
_cell.angle_gamma   90.00
#
_symmetry.space_group_name_H-M   'P 1'
#
loop_
_entity.id
_entity.type
_entity.pdbx_description
1 polymer ?
#
loop_
_entity_poly.entity_id
_entity_poly.type
_entity_poly.pdbx_seq_one_letter_code
_entity_poly.pdbx_strand_id
1 'polypeptide(L)'
;MKIYLNYVACIFLLSLNSCQNENNIDLAEQILGVWNWEKSVGGIGGWTLTPQSENYTKTLYISSNTIKEYQDDKLQFSTTYELKINTDSTAWKCCYYLEFSNGIPNQI
;
A
#
# COMPACT_ATOMS: atom_id res chain seq x y z
N MET A 1 19.66 -54.22 8.43
CA MET A 1 20.44 -52.98 8.13
C MET A 1 19.91 -52.19 6.93
N LYS A 2 19.47 -52.84 5.84
CA LYS A 2 18.94 -52.15 4.63
C LYS A 2 17.64 -51.36 4.84
N ILE A 3 16.76 -51.80 5.74
CA ILE A 3 15.47 -51.15 6.02
C ILE A 3 15.66 -49.81 6.73
N TYR A 4 16.53 -49.73 7.74
CA TYR A 4 16.82 -48.47 8.45
C TYR A 4 17.52 -47.43 7.57
N LEU A 5 18.32 -47.86 6.59
CA LEU A 5 18.96 -46.99 5.61
C LEU A 5 17.93 -46.29 4.70
N ASN A 6 16.82 -46.97 4.37
CA ASN A 6 15.72 -46.39 3.59
C ASN A 6 14.90 -45.37 4.39
N TYR A 7 14.73 -45.55 5.70
CA TYR A 7 14.00 -44.59 6.53
C TYR A 7 14.75 -43.27 6.75
N VAL A 8 16.09 -43.31 6.85
CA VAL A 8 16.92 -42.10 6.95
C VAL A 8 16.86 -41.29 5.65
N ALA A 9 16.80 -41.96 4.50
CA ALA A 9 16.66 -41.29 3.20
C ALA A 9 15.31 -40.55 3.06
N CYS A 10 14.21 -41.10 3.58
CA CYS A 10 12.90 -40.45 3.55
C CYS A 10 12.83 -39.19 4.42
N ILE A 11 13.51 -39.16 5.56
CA ILE A 11 13.52 -38.00 6.48
C ILE A 11 14.30 -36.82 5.87
N PHE A 12 15.34 -37.10 5.08
CA PHE A 12 16.15 -36.06 4.42
C PHE A 12 15.45 -35.38 3.24
N LEU A 13 14.43 -36.03 2.64
CA LEU A 13 13.69 -35.48 1.49
C LEU A 13 12.55 -34.53 1.91
N LEU A 14 12.16 -34.51 3.19
CA LEU A 14 11.08 -33.66 3.70
C LEU A 14 11.51 -32.22 4.01
N SER A 15 12.81 -31.94 4.13
CA SER A 15 13.33 -30.60 4.46
C SER A 15 13.41 -29.64 3.25
N LEU A 16 13.19 -30.12 2.02
CA LEU A 16 13.34 -29.31 0.80
C LEU A 16 12.05 -28.60 0.35
N ASN A 17 10.90 -28.82 0.99
CA ASN A 17 9.61 -28.27 0.56
C ASN A 17 9.12 -27.05 1.37
N SER A 18 9.91 -26.53 2.32
CA SER A 18 9.50 -25.36 3.13
C SER A 18 10.09 -24.04 2.64
N CYS A 19 10.17 -23.85 1.33
CA CYS A 19 10.30 -22.51 0.74
C CYS A 19 8.94 -22.14 0.16
N GLN A 20 8.03 -21.71 1.04
CA GLN A 20 6.85 -20.99 0.58
C GLN A 20 7.36 -19.64 0.07
N ASN A 21 7.23 -19.42 -1.23
CA ASN A 21 7.36 -18.08 -1.77
C ASN A 21 6.29 -17.26 -1.05
N GLU A 22 6.73 -16.32 -0.23
CA GLU A 22 5.87 -15.31 0.35
C GLU A 22 5.15 -14.70 -0.85
N ASN A 23 3.82 -14.85 -0.89
CA ASN A 23 3.01 -14.28 -1.96
C ASN A 23 3.40 -12.80 -2.02
N ASN A 24 4.13 -12.41 -3.07
CA ASN A 24 4.35 -11.01 -3.41
C ASN A 24 2.95 -10.50 -3.78
N ILE A 25 2.16 -10.13 -2.78
CA ILE A 25 0.89 -9.48 -3.00
C ILE A 25 1.28 -8.16 -3.67
N ASP A 26 0.92 -8.01 -4.94
CA ASP A 26 1.20 -6.80 -5.68
C ASP A 26 0.41 -5.68 -5.03
N LEU A 27 1.09 -4.84 -4.24
CA LEU A 27 0.46 -3.71 -3.58
C LEU A 27 -0.12 -2.74 -4.60
N ALA A 28 0.42 -2.71 -5.83
CA ALA A 28 -0.14 -1.92 -6.91
C ALA A 28 -1.58 -2.35 -7.23
N GLU A 29 -1.92 -3.64 -7.13
CA GLU A 29 -3.28 -4.13 -7.31
C GLU A 29 -4.19 -3.83 -6.11
N GLN A 30 -3.64 -3.88 -4.89
CA GLN A 30 -4.42 -3.68 -3.65
C GLN A 30 -4.93 -2.25 -3.47
N ILE A 31 -4.22 -1.24 -3.99
CA ILE A 31 -4.62 0.16 -3.83
C ILE A 31 -5.66 0.62 -4.85
N LEU A 32 -5.94 -0.19 -5.88
CA LEU A 32 -6.89 0.16 -6.94
C LEU A 32 -8.31 0.21 -6.41
N GLY A 33 -9.08 1.19 -6.87
CA GLY A 33 -10.50 1.31 -6.57
C GLY A 33 -10.91 2.70 -6.09
N VAL A 34 -11.98 2.72 -5.30
CA VAL A 34 -12.61 3.94 -4.80
C VAL A 34 -12.44 3.99 -3.29
N TRP A 35 -11.81 5.04 -2.80
CA TRP A 35 -11.53 5.27 -1.38
C TRP A 35 -12.32 6.47 -0.89
N ASN A 36 -13.18 6.25 0.10
CA ASN A 36 -13.88 7.33 0.77
C ASN A 36 -13.07 7.80 1.97
N TRP A 37 -12.88 9.11 2.09
CA TRP A 37 -12.12 9.70 3.17
C TRP A 37 -12.86 9.57 4.50
N GLU A 38 -12.25 8.88 5.47
CA GLU A 38 -12.80 8.74 6.82
C GLU A 38 -12.26 9.82 7.77
N LYS A 39 -10.94 10.05 7.74
CA LYS A 39 -10.26 11.03 8.58
C LYS A 39 -8.84 11.33 8.08
N SER A 40 -8.31 12.48 8.47
CA SER A 40 -6.89 12.84 8.37
C SER A 40 -6.38 13.29 9.73
N VAL A 41 -5.17 12.88 10.12
CA VAL A 41 -4.55 13.28 11.39
C VAL A 41 -3.19 13.91 11.10
N GLY A 42 -2.92 15.10 11.63
CA GLY A 42 -1.65 15.76 11.42
C GLY A 42 -1.59 17.21 11.86
N GLY A 43 -0.63 17.95 11.29
CA GLY A 43 -0.31 19.32 11.68
C GLY A 43 0.43 19.39 13.02
N ILE A 44 1.01 20.56 13.30
CA ILE A 44 1.83 20.81 14.51
C ILE A 44 0.99 20.62 15.80
N GLY A 45 -0.34 20.81 15.71
CA GLY A 45 -1.27 20.64 16.83
C GLY A 45 -1.91 19.25 16.95
N GLY A 46 -1.64 18.31 16.04
CA GLY A 46 -2.25 16.97 16.08
C GLY A 46 -3.76 16.97 15.80
N TRP A 47 -4.21 17.85 14.92
CA TRP A 47 -5.63 17.97 14.57
C TRP A 47 -6.12 16.72 13.83
N THR A 48 -7.37 16.37 14.07
CA THR A 48 -8.08 15.33 13.33
C THR A 48 -9.17 15.99 12.51
N LEU A 49 -9.09 15.84 11.19
CA LEU A 49 -10.12 16.29 10.25
C LEU A 49 -10.97 15.08 9.87
N THR A 50 -12.29 15.24 9.83
CA THR A 50 -13.23 14.21 9.35
C THR A 50 -14.26 14.86 8.42
N PRO A 51 -15.02 14.08 7.64
CA PRO A 51 -16.11 14.64 6.84
C PRO A 51 -17.10 15.47 7.66
N GLN A 52 -17.33 15.09 8.93
CA GLN A 52 -18.21 15.82 9.84
C GLN A 52 -17.60 17.13 10.34
N SER A 53 -16.29 17.17 10.65
CA SER A 53 -15.65 18.41 11.12
C SER A 53 -15.51 19.43 9.99
N GLU A 54 -15.26 18.95 8.77
CA GLU A 54 -15.00 19.80 7.61
C GLU A 54 -16.26 20.13 6.80
N ASN A 55 -17.37 19.43 7.06
CA ASN A 55 -18.64 19.59 6.36
C ASN A 55 -18.52 19.42 4.83
N TYR A 56 -17.65 18.51 4.40
CA TYR A 56 -17.55 18.04 3.02
C TYR A 56 -17.10 16.58 2.98
N THR A 57 -17.31 15.92 1.85
CA THR A 57 -16.81 14.57 1.59
C THR A 57 -15.63 14.60 0.64
N LYS A 58 -14.72 13.62 0.75
CA LYS A 58 -13.63 13.40 -0.19
C LYS A 58 -13.64 11.96 -0.68
N THR A 59 -13.42 11.78 -1.98
CA THR A 59 -13.31 10.46 -2.61
C THR A 59 -12.10 10.43 -3.52
N LEU A 60 -11.24 9.41 -3.35
CA LEU A 60 -10.13 9.12 -4.24
C LEU A 60 -10.50 7.97 -5.17
N TYR A 61 -10.27 8.17 -6.46
CA TYR A 61 -10.31 7.11 -7.47
C TYR A 61 -8.88 6.79 -7.86
N ILE A 62 -8.44 5.59 -7.53
CA ILE A 62 -7.10 5.09 -7.83
C ILE A 62 -7.22 4.03 -8.92
N SER A 63 -6.60 4.30 -10.04
CA SER A 63 -6.44 3.38 -11.17
C SER A 63 -4.95 3.08 -11.35
N SER A 64 -4.59 2.16 -12.25
CA SER A 64 -3.21 1.65 -12.38
C SER A 64 -2.11 2.70 -12.47
N ASN A 65 -2.38 3.88 -13.04
CA ASN A 65 -1.39 4.95 -13.18
C ASN A 65 -1.92 6.34 -12.87
N THR A 66 -3.18 6.48 -12.48
CA THR A 66 -3.86 7.78 -12.32
C THR A 66 -4.65 7.78 -11.03
N ILE A 67 -4.52 8.87 -10.27
CA ILE A 67 -5.34 9.18 -9.12
C ILE A 67 -6.21 10.41 -9.41
N LYS A 68 -7.44 10.40 -8.92
CA LYS A 68 -8.36 11.55 -8.95
C LYS A 68 -8.94 11.79 -7.57
N GLU A 69 -9.01 13.04 -7.16
CA GLU A 69 -9.73 13.43 -5.95
C GLU A 69 -10.98 14.22 -6.31
N TYR A 70 -12.06 13.89 -5.63
CA TYR A 70 -13.32 14.62 -5.67
C TYR A 70 -13.63 15.13 -4.27
N GLN A 71 -14.12 16.36 -4.20
CA GLN A 71 -14.72 16.92 -3.00
C GLN A 71 -16.16 17.28 -3.33
N ASP A 72 -17.12 16.72 -2.59
CA ASP A 72 -18.56 16.85 -2.85
C ASP A 72 -18.90 16.64 -4.33
N ASP A 73 -18.43 15.51 -4.87
CA ASP A 73 -18.57 15.08 -6.28
C ASP A 73 -17.93 16.02 -7.33
N LYS A 74 -17.24 17.07 -6.90
CA LYS A 74 -16.49 17.97 -7.78
C LYS A 74 -15.02 17.55 -7.86
N LEU A 75 -14.55 17.28 -9.08
CA LEU A 75 -13.15 16.98 -9.35
C LEU A 75 -12.24 18.11 -8.86
N GLN A 76 -11.33 17.80 -7.94
CA GLN A 76 -10.32 18.72 -7.42
C GLN A 76 -9.01 18.59 -8.20
N PHE A 77 -8.55 17.36 -8.41
CA PHE A 77 -7.39 17.09 -9.23
C PHE A 77 -7.43 15.71 -9.89
N SER A 78 -6.61 15.57 -10.93
CA SER A 78 -6.32 14.31 -11.61
C SER A 78 -4.84 14.31 -12.00
N THR A 79 -4.06 13.35 -11.51
CA THR A 79 -2.63 13.25 -11.84
C THR A 79 -2.20 11.80 -12.02
N THR A 80 -1.14 11.61 -12.78
CA THR A 80 -0.41 10.35 -12.81
C THR A 80 0.40 10.18 -11.53
N TYR A 81 0.62 8.93 -11.15
CA TYR A 81 1.45 8.57 -10.00
C TYR A 81 2.32 7.34 -10.29
N GLU A 82 3.38 7.18 -9.50
CA GLU A 82 4.16 5.95 -9.39
C GLU A 82 4.12 5.43 -7.95
N LEU A 83 3.91 4.13 -7.77
CA LEU A 83 4.03 3.49 -6.46
C LEU A 83 5.51 3.20 -6.19
N LYS A 84 6.09 3.90 -5.22
CA LYS A 84 7.50 3.74 -4.82
C LYS A 84 7.60 3.11 -3.45
N ILE A 85 8.71 2.44 -3.20
CA ILE A 85 9.04 1.88 -1.88
C ILE A 85 10.20 2.70 -1.29
N ASN A 86 10.06 3.13 -0.04
CA ASN A 86 11.19 3.71 0.67
C ASN A 86 12.16 2.59 1.06
N THR A 87 13.37 2.62 0.51
CA THR A 87 14.42 1.62 0.75
C THR A 87 15.50 2.07 1.73
N ASP A 88 15.36 3.22 2.39
CA ASP A 88 16.40 3.73 3.30
C ASP A 88 16.59 2.80 4.50
N SER A 89 17.86 2.43 4.72
CA SER A 89 18.26 1.28 5.53
C SER A 89 18.32 1.52 7.04
N THR A 90 18.01 2.73 7.50
CA THR A 90 18.04 3.09 8.91
C THR A 90 16.64 3.13 9.50
N ALA A 91 16.27 2.01 10.12
CA ALA A 91 15.20 1.82 11.11
C ALA A 91 13.73 1.83 10.66
N TRP A 92 13.36 2.23 9.43
CA TRP A 92 11.96 2.21 8.97
C TRP A 92 11.87 1.59 7.58
N LYS A 93 12.14 0.27 7.51
CA LYS A 93 12.12 -0.53 6.28
C LYS A 93 10.68 -0.79 5.81
N CYS A 94 9.83 0.21 5.86
CA CYS A 94 8.43 0.12 5.51
C CYS A 94 8.00 1.53 5.16
N CYS A 95 7.69 1.78 3.90
CA CYS A 95 6.47 2.45 3.49
C CYS A 95 6.49 2.55 1.98
N TYR A 96 5.43 2.04 1.36
CA TYR A 96 5.13 2.43 -0.01
C TYR A 96 4.52 3.83 0.01
N TYR A 97 4.81 4.62 -1.01
CA TYR A 97 4.27 5.96 -1.18
C TYR A 97 3.93 6.21 -2.65
N LEU A 98 2.96 7.08 -2.88
CA LEU A 98 2.61 7.55 -4.22
C LEU A 98 3.47 8.78 -4.52
N GLU A 99 4.28 8.70 -5.58
CA GLU A 99 4.98 9.87 -6.12
C GLU A 99 4.19 10.43 -7.30
N PHE A 100 3.83 11.71 -7.23
CA PHE A 100 3.05 12.39 -8.27
C PHE A 100 3.95 13.11 -9.26
N SER A 101 3.73 12.89 -10.57
CA SER A 101 4.59 13.43 -11.63
C SER A 101 4.64 14.96 -11.67
N ASN A 102 3.58 15.64 -11.21
CA ASN A 102 3.46 17.11 -11.23
C ASN A 102 3.55 17.74 -9.84
N GLY A 103 4.09 17.01 -8.85
CA GLY A 103 4.07 17.42 -7.45
C GLY A 103 2.71 17.20 -6.78
N ILE A 104 2.62 17.51 -5.49
CA ILE A 104 1.39 17.36 -4.72
C ILE A 104 0.38 18.42 -5.23
N PRO A 105 -0.82 18.02 -5.69
CA PRO A 105 -1.88 18.96 -6.03
C PRO A 105 -2.15 19.88 -4.84
N ASN A 106 -2.16 21.20 -5.10
CA ASN A 106 -2.21 22.27 -4.08
C ASN A 106 -2.96 21.86 -2.82
N GLN A 107 -2.21 21.64 -1.75
CA GLN A 107 -2.75 21.56 -0.39
C GLN A 107 -3.11 22.99 -0.02
N ILE A 108 -4.41 23.30 0.02
CA ILE A 108 -4.90 24.57 0.58
C ILE A 108 -4.74 24.51 2.09
#